data_AF-A0A258V096-F1
#
_entry.id   AF-A0A258V096-F1
#
_cell.length_a   1.000
_cell.length_b   1.000
_cell.length_c   1.000
_cell.angle_alpha   90.00
_cell.angle_beta   90.00
_cell.angle_gamma   90.00
#
_symmetry.space_group_name_H-M   'P 1'
#
loop_
_entity.id
_entity.type
_entity.pdbx_description
1 polymer ?
#
loop_
_entity_poly.entity_id
_entity_poly.type
_entity_poly.pdbx_seq_one_letter_code
_entity_poly.pdbx_strand_id
1 'polypeptide(L)'
;MTALVTKIVEKPWGKDALPPQFEVPQGKRIGEVWFEPPPALPDILVKYIFTSEKLSVQVHPSDAQAKALGESDRGKEECWLVIDAEPDAVLGIGFTQPLDTEAMRDSALDGSIEGLMQWHPVSAGDFFYIPAGTVHAIGAGVSLIEIQQASDITYRLYDYGRPRELHLERGLQVAKGETYGGGTKLSWPEHGAAAIVRGPYFSADLVSGPTADGPAPVDHAPCIVIPVVGEAIVDGQTVQAGEAAYASDAAAVVFGAGSQCIVVRRPG
;
A
#
# COMPACT_ATOMS: atom_id res chain seq x y z
N MET A 1 -3.88 -5.27 -23.49
CA MET A 1 -3.71 -6.39 -22.53
C MET A 1 -4.44 -5.98 -21.28
N THR A 2 -5.29 -6.86 -20.78
CA THR A 2 -6.18 -6.59 -19.64
C THR A 2 -5.48 -6.94 -18.33
N ALA A 3 -4.77 -8.08 -18.25
CA ALA A 3 -3.88 -8.38 -17.13
C ALA A 3 -2.69 -7.40 -17.06
N LEU A 4 -2.37 -6.94 -15.85
CA LEU A 4 -1.23 -6.09 -15.57
C LEU A 4 0.06 -6.91 -15.48
N VAL A 5 1.18 -6.30 -15.85
CA VAL A 5 2.50 -6.92 -15.70
C VAL A 5 2.85 -6.95 -14.22
N THR A 6 3.21 -8.14 -13.73
CA THR A 6 3.62 -8.35 -12.34
C THR A 6 5.15 -8.30 -12.23
N LYS A 7 5.66 -7.49 -11.30
CA LYS A 7 7.08 -7.42 -10.96
C LYS A 7 7.30 -7.89 -9.53
N ILE A 8 8.11 -8.95 -9.37
CA ILE A 8 8.49 -9.52 -8.08
C ILE A 8 9.80 -8.87 -7.63
N VAL A 9 9.84 -8.34 -6.40
CA VAL A 9 10.97 -7.56 -5.89
C VAL A 9 11.52 -8.17 -4.61
N GLU A 10 12.81 -8.53 -4.65
CA GLU A 10 13.54 -8.98 -3.47
C GLU A 10 13.82 -7.82 -2.51
N LYS A 11 13.70 -8.08 -1.21
CA LYS A 11 14.04 -7.12 -0.16
C LYS A 11 14.73 -7.80 1.01
N PRO A 12 15.62 -7.09 1.74
CA PRO A 12 16.24 -7.62 2.94
C PRO A 12 15.25 -8.11 4.00
N TRP A 13 14.05 -7.51 4.03
CA TRP A 13 12.97 -7.79 4.98
C TRP A 13 11.87 -8.70 4.42
N GLY A 14 12.05 -9.21 3.19
CA GLY A 14 11.05 -10.04 2.51
C GLY A 14 10.89 -11.43 3.11
N LYS A 15 9.82 -12.13 2.70
CA LYS A 15 9.54 -13.50 3.11
C LYS A 15 10.14 -14.53 2.13
N ASP A 16 10.52 -15.68 2.68
CA ASP A 16 10.94 -16.88 1.94
C ASP A 16 9.77 -17.80 1.57
N ALA A 17 8.63 -17.63 2.23
CA ALA A 17 7.35 -18.25 1.90
C ALA A 17 6.26 -17.19 1.73
N LEU A 18 5.53 -17.27 0.62
CA LEU A 18 4.38 -16.41 0.32
C LEU A 18 3.09 -17.24 0.26
N PRO A 19 1.91 -16.58 0.30
CA PRO A 19 0.65 -17.22 0.01
C PRO A 19 0.67 -17.97 -1.34
N PRO A 20 -0.11 -19.04 -1.52
CA PRO A 20 -0.03 -19.93 -2.69
C PRO A 20 -0.20 -19.27 -4.05
N GLN A 21 -0.83 -18.10 -4.09
CA GLN A 21 -1.01 -17.31 -5.30
C GLN A 21 0.28 -16.60 -5.78
N PHE A 22 1.34 -16.58 -4.97
CA PHE A 22 2.63 -15.96 -5.32
C PHE A 22 3.75 -17.00 -5.28
N GLU A 23 4.63 -16.93 -6.28
CA GLU A 23 5.82 -17.78 -6.34
C GLU A 23 7.01 -17.10 -5.67
N VAL A 24 7.75 -17.86 -4.86
CA VAL A 24 9.06 -17.45 -4.33
C VAL A 24 10.14 -18.30 -5.00
N PRO A 25 10.99 -17.71 -5.85
CA PRO A 25 12.11 -18.43 -6.42
C PRO A 25 13.05 -18.93 -5.32
N GLN A 26 13.62 -20.12 -5.51
CA GLN A 26 14.47 -20.76 -4.50
C GLN A 26 15.62 -19.85 -4.05
N GLY A 27 15.78 -19.70 -2.73
CA GLY A 27 16.84 -18.91 -2.12
C GLY A 27 16.64 -17.39 -2.22
N LYS A 28 15.47 -16.92 -2.65
CA LYS A 28 15.12 -15.50 -2.68
C LYS A 28 14.18 -15.13 -1.53
N ARG A 29 14.22 -13.86 -1.15
CA ARG A 29 13.31 -13.27 -0.15
C ARG A 29 12.51 -12.17 -0.81
N ILE A 30 11.22 -12.40 -1.03
CA ILE A 30 10.35 -11.47 -1.73
C ILE A 30 9.70 -10.53 -0.73
N GLY A 31 9.94 -9.22 -0.89
CA GLY A 31 9.32 -8.20 -0.06
C GLY A 31 8.10 -7.57 -0.73
N GLU A 32 8.12 -7.44 -2.05
CA GLU A 32 7.06 -6.72 -2.76
C GLU A 32 6.69 -7.45 -4.06
N VAL A 33 5.42 -7.40 -4.42
CA VAL A 33 4.90 -7.78 -5.74
C VAL A 33 4.14 -6.59 -6.28
N TRP A 34 4.59 -6.03 -7.39
CA TRP A 34 4.04 -4.81 -7.97
C TRP A 34 3.20 -5.16 -9.18
N PHE A 35 2.08 -4.47 -9.36
CA PHE A 35 1.38 -4.44 -10.63
C PHE A 35 1.76 -3.15 -11.37
N GLU A 36 2.41 -3.27 -12.52
CA GLU A 36 2.85 -2.11 -13.28
C GLU A 36 1.65 -1.21 -13.62
N PRO A 37 1.75 0.12 -13.41
CA PRO A 37 0.64 1.04 -13.69
C PRO A 37 0.22 0.93 -15.16
N PRO A 38 -1.07 0.70 -15.46
CA PRO A 38 -1.51 0.67 -16.84
C PRO A 38 -1.40 2.08 -17.46
N PRO A 39 -1.19 2.21 -18.78
CA PRO A 39 -1.08 3.52 -19.44
C PRO A 39 -2.26 4.47 -19.22
N ALA A 40 -3.45 3.92 -18.93
CA ALA A 40 -4.65 4.71 -18.62
C ALA A 40 -4.68 5.25 -17.18
N LEU A 41 -3.98 4.60 -16.25
CA LEU A 41 -3.86 4.98 -14.83
C LEU A 41 -2.38 4.99 -14.40
N PRO A 42 -1.50 5.75 -15.09
CA PRO A 42 -0.06 5.73 -14.84
C PRO A 42 0.34 6.33 -13.49
N ASP A 43 -0.61 6.97 -12.81
CA ASP A 43 -0.40 7.71 -11.56
C ASP A 43 -0.70 6.85 -10.32
N ILE A 44 -1.16 5.61 -10.49
CA ILE A 44 -1.55 4.71 -9.40
C ILE A 44 -0.73 3.43 -9.49
N LEU A 45 -0.10 3.05 -8.40
CA LEU A 45 0.64 1.81 -8.25
C LEU A 45 0.03 0.99 -7.12
N VAL A 46 -0.22 -0.29 -7.39
CA VAL A 46 -0.70 -1.24 -6.38
C VAL A 46 0.37 -2.30 -6.16
N LYS A 47 0.64 -2.60 -4.88
CA LYS A 47 1.62 -3.60 -4.47
C LYS A 47 1.03 -4.52 -3.42
N TYR A 48 1.47 -5.77 -3.42
CA TYR A 48 1.51 -6.56 -2.21
C TYR A 48 2.85 -6.34 -1.51
N ILE A 49 2.83 -6.22 -0.19
CA ILE A 49 4.01 -6.12 0.66
C ILE A 49 3.99 -7.27 1.66
N PHE A 50 5.11 -7.97 1.79
CA PHE A 50 5.30 -9.12 2.66
C PHE A 50 6.52 -8.93 3.53
N THR A 51 6.34 -8.89 4.84
CA THR A 51 7.42 -8.55 5.78
C THR A 51 7.70 -9.70 6.75
N SER A 52 8.95 -10.09 6.89
CA SER A 52 9.43 -10.92 8.01
C SER A 52 10.33 -10.14 8.97
N GLU A 53 10.70 -8.91 8.60
CA GLU A 53 11.47 -7.97 9.42
C GLU A 53 10.88 -6.57 9.26
N LYS A 54 11.21 -5.66 10.17
CA LYS A 54 10.79 -4.26 10.07
C LYS A 54 11.38 -3.59 8.82
N LEU A 55 10.56 -2.83 8.12
CA LEU A 55 11.03 -1.86 7.12
C LEU A 55 11.70 -0.69 7.83
N SER A 56 12.46 0.10 7.07
CA SER A 56 13.02 1.34 7.61
C SER A 56 11.94 2.31 8.09
N VAL A 57 12.27 3.13 9.08
CA VAL A 57 11.50 4.33 9.39
C VAL A 57 11.70 5.32 8.25
N GLN A 58 10.61 5.74 7.64
CA GLN A 58 10.63 6.48 6.40
C GLN A 58 9.53 7.54 6.33
N VAL A 59 9.67 8.44 5.37
CA VAL A 59 8.70 9.48 5.07
C VAL A 59 8.70 9.79 3.57
N HIS A 60 7.54 10.21 3.09
CA HIS A 60 7.27 10.53 1.70
C HIS A 60 6.86 11.99 1.54
N PRO A 61 7.36 12.72 0.51
CA PRO A 61 6.94 14.08 0.25
C PRO A 61 5.56 14.14 -0.42
N SER A 62 4.88 15.28 -0.29
CA SER A 62 3.76 15.63 -1.17
C SER A 62 4.26 16.08 -2.54
N ASP A 63 3.37 16.19 -3.54
CA ASP A 63 3.74 16.71 -4.87
C ASP A 63 4.41 18.08 -4.80
N ALA A 64 3.88 18.97 -3.96
CA ALA A 64 4.43 20.31 -3.78
C ALA A 64 5.84 20.27 -3.15
N GLN A 65 6.05 19.40 -2.16
CA GLN A 65 7.35 19.23 -1.51
C GLN A 65 8.36 18.56 -2.44
N ALA A 66 7.96 17.51 -3.18
CA ALA A 66 8.83 16.83 -4.15
C ALA A 66 9.33 17.82 -5.21
N LYS A 67 8.43 18.63 -5.77
CA LYS A 67 8.77 19.70 -6.71
C LYS A 67 9.71 20.75 -6.10
N ALA A 68 9.44 21.19 -4.87
CA ALA A 68 10.27 22.19 -4.18
C ALA A 68 11.69 21.67 -3.90
N LEU A 69 11.84 20.36 -3.66
CA LEU A 69 13.12 19.67 -3.46
C LEU A 69 13.86 19.35 -4.77
N GLY A 70 13.24 19.64 -5.93
CA GLY A 70 13.80 19.36 -7.24
C GLY A 70 13.77 17.89 -7.64
N GLU A 71 12.89 17.09 -7.04
CA GLU A 71 12.71 15.68 -7.42
C GLU A 71 12.08 15.58 -8.81
N SER A 72 12.49 14.58 -9.60
CA SER A 72 11.96 14.32 -10.93
C SER A 72 10.64 13.56 -10.93
N ASP A 73 10.28 13.01 -9.78
CA ASP A 73 9.09 12.19 -9.57
C ASP A 73 8.04 12.98 -8.74
N ARG A 74 6.81 12.48 -8.71
CA ARG A 74 5.70 13.03 -7.92
C ARG A 74 5.85 12.68 -6.44
N GLY A 75 5.04 13.31 -5.60
CA GLY A 75 4.91 12.94 -4.20
C GLY A 75 4.35 11.54 -4.01
N LYS A 76 4.29 11.08 -2.77
CA LYS A 76 3.79 9.75 -2.46
C LYS A 76 2.88 9.80 -1.25
N GLU A 77 1.60 9.62 -1.54
CA GLU A 77 0.59 9.22 -0.57
C GLU A 77 0.22 7.78 -0.85
N GLU A 78 -0.13 7.06 0.21
CA GLU A 78 -0.45 5.65 0.14
C GLU A 78 -1.53 5.28 1.14
N CYS A 79 -2.10 4.10 0.96
CA CYS A 79 -2.91 3.45 1.97
C CYS A 79 -2.62 1.96 2.00
N TRP A 80 -2.82 1.37 3.17
CA TRP A 80 -2.54 -0.02 3.43
C TRP A 80 -3.81 -0.74 3.87
N LEU A 81 -4.11 -1.85 3.22
CA LEU A 81 -5.07 -2.84 3.69
C LEU A 81 -4.30 -4.08 4.14
N VAL A 82 -4.32 -4.37 5.44
CA VAL A 82 -3.71 -5.57 5.99
C VAL A 82 -4.54 -6.77 5.55
N ILE A 83 -3.92 -7.72 4.85
CA ILE A 83 -4.59 -8.95 4.36
C ILE A 83 -4.29 -10.15 5.25
N ASP A 84 -3.16 -10.14 5.93
CA ASP A 84 -2.76 -11.15 6.91
C ASP A 84 -1.73 -10.57 7.89
N ALA A 85 -1.72 -11.06 9.12
CA ALA A 85 -0.83 -10.58 10.17
C ALA A 85 -0.51 -11.70 11.17
N GLU A 86 0.78 -11.89 11.44
CA GLU A 86 1.26 -12.77 12.50
C GLU A 86 0.93 -12.18 13.88
N PRO A 87 0.97 -13.00 14.96
CA PRO A 87 0.90 -12.47 16.32
C PRO A 87 1.92 -11.35 16.54
N ASP A 88 1.52 -10.30 17.26
CA ASP A 88 2.33 -9.13 17.57
C ASP A 88 2.76 -8.27 16.36
N ALA A 89 2.20 -8.53 15.16
CA ALA A 89 2.42 -7.70 13.99
C ALA A 89 1.90 -6.26 14.22
N VAL A 90 2.69 -5.28 13.81
CA VAL A 90 2.45 -3.85 14.06
C VAL A 90 2.77 -2.99 12.86
N LEU A 91 2.10 -1.84 12.75
CA LEU A 91 2.46 -0.74 11.86
C LEU A 91 2.86 0.48 12.69
N GLY A 92 4.02 1.06 12.43
CA GLY A 92 4.47 2.30 13.06
C GLY A 92 4.00 3.48 12.22
N ILE A 93 3.14 4.35 12.76
CA ILE A 93 2.58 5.48 11.99
C ILE A 93 2.48 6.70 12.91
N GLY A 94 3.18 7.78 12.54
CA GLY A 94 3.34 8.94 13.38
C GLY A 94 4.09 8.64 14.68
N PHE A 95 4.00 9.58 15.62
CA PHE A 95 4.71 9.52 16.89
C PHE A 95 3.73 9.41 18.07
N THR A 96 4.21 8.90 19.20
CA THR A 96 3.45 8.79 20.46
C THR A 96 3.08 10.16 21.06
N GLN A 97 3.86 11.18 20.71
CA GLN A 97 3.64 12.59 21.04
C GLN A 97 4.22 13.46 19.92
N PRO A 98 3.86 14.74 19.80
CA PRO A 98 4.49 15.62 18.82
C PRO A 98 6.00 15.74 19.03
N LEU A 99 6.77 15.69 17.95
CA LEU A 99 8.22 15.89 17.91
C LEU A 99 8.55 17.07 17.00
N ASP A 100 9.54 17.88 17.37
CA ASP A 100 10.12 18.85 16.46
C ASP A 100 11.19 18.20 15.55
N THR A 101 11.67 18.97 14.58
CA THR A 101 12.66 18.51 13.59
C THR A 101 14.01 18.16 14.22
N GLU A 102 14.42 18.84 15.29
CA GLU A 102 15.70 18.59 15.97
C GLU A 102 15.64 17.26 16.73
N ALA A 103 14.57 17.02 17.50
CA ALA A 103 14.33 15.76 18.19
C ALA A 103 14.19 14.59 17.21
N MET A 104 13.51 14.77 16.08
CA MET A 104 13.45 13.74 15.02
C MET A 104 14.84 13.44 14.45
N ARG A 105 15.69 14.46 14.25
CA ARG A 105 17.05 14.28 13.73
C ARG A 105 17.91 13.49 14.70
N ASP A 106 17.99 13.94 15.95
CA ASP A 106 18.87 13.34 16.95
C ASP A 106 18.48 11.90 17.24
N SER A 107 17.17 11.64 17.39
CA SER A 107 16.65 10.30 17.59
C SER A 107 16.81 9.38 16.38
N ALA A 108 16.83 9.91 15.16
CA ALA A 108 17.12 9.12 13.96
C ALA A 108 18.61 8.73 13.88
N LEU A 109 19.51 9.62 14.32
CA LEU A 109 20.95 9.38 14.34
C LEU A 109 21.38 8.36 15.40
N ASP A 110 20.78 8.40 16.59
CA ASP A 110 21.07 7.47 17.68
C ASP A 110 20.18 6.21 17.67
N GLY A 111 19.17 6.17 16.79
CA GLY A 111 18.24 5.06 16.59
C GLY A 111 17.06 5.01 17.56
N SER A 112 16.98 5.92 18.53
CA SER A 112 15.87 6.00 19.48
C SER A 112 14.54 6.41 18.86
N ILE A 113 14.54 6.91 17.61
CA ILE A 113 13.32 7.33 16.88
C ILE A 113 12.28 6.21 16.81
N GLU A 114 12.71 4.95 16.72
CA GLU A 114 11.84 3.78 16.70
C GLU A 114 10.95 3.70 17.96
N GLY A 115 11.53 4.01 19.12
CA GLY A 115 10.82 4.00 20.41
C GLY A 115 9.87 5.18 20.58
N LEU A 116 9.99 6.21 19.73
CA LEU A 116 9.12 7.39 19.74
C LEU A 116 7.92 7.21 18.81
N MET A 117 7.99 6.26 17.86
CA MET A 117 6.89 5.95 16.94
C MET A 117 5.68 5.38 17.66
N GLN A 118 4.50 5.71 17.17
CA GLN A 118 3.26 5.07 17.60
C GLN A 118 3.07 3.76 16.83
N TRP A 119 3.20 2.64 17.54
CA TRP A 119 3.02 1.29 16.98
C TRP A 119 1.58 0.81 17.17
N HIS A 120 0.89 0.55 16.06
CA HIS A 120 -0.47 0.05 16.00
C HIS A 120 -0.46 -1.47 15.81
N PRO A 121 -0.98 -2.28 16.74
CA PRO A 121 -1.25 -3.69 16.50
C PRO A 121 -2.21 -3.87 15.33
N VAL A 122 -1.95 -4.85 14.48
CA VAL A 122 -2.76 -5.08 13.27
C VAL A 122 -3.19 -6.52 13.08
N SER A 123 -4.27 -6.68 12.32
CA SER A 123 -4.91 -7.93 11.92
C SER A 123 -5.57 -7.76 10.55
N ALA A 124 -5.84 -8.86 9.85
CA ALA A 124 -6.49 -8.84 8.54
C ALA A 124 -7.78 -7.99 8.53
N GLY A 125 -7.92 -7.11 7.54
CA GLY A 125 -9.00 -6.12 7.43
C GLY A 125 -8.71 -4.75 8.04
N ASP A 126 -7.59 -4.57 8.74
CA ASP A 126 -7.19 -3.23 9.21
C ASP A 126 -6.73 -2.36 8.05
N PHE A 127 -7.18 -1.12 8.03
CA PHE A 127 -6.93 -0.15 6.97
C PHE A 127 -6.35 1.16 7.52
N PHE A 128 -5.32 1.68 6.83
CA PHE A 128 -4.65 2.92 7.19
C PHE A 128 -4.42 3.77 5.93
N TYR A 129 -4.76 5.05 5.99
CA TYR A 129 -4.38 6.03 4.97
C TYR A 129 -3.16 6.81 5.45
N ILE A 130 -2.12 6.93 4.64
CA ILE A 130 -0.84 7.54 5.00
C ILE A 130 -0.64 8.80 4.13
N PRO A 131 -1.01 9.98 4.66
CA PRO A 131 -0.76 11.24 3.97
C PRO A 131 0.74 11.51 3.82
N ALA A 132 1.08 12.37 2.86
CA ALA A 132 2.44 12.83 2.70
C ALA A 132 2.94 13.58 3.95
N GLY A 133 4.21 13.34 4.27
CA GLY A 133 4.91 13.85 5.44
C GLY A 133 4.71 13.02 6.71
N THR A 134 3.81 12.03 6.72
CA THR A 134 3.65 11.13 7.88
C THR A 134 4.86 10.19 7.98
N VAL A 135 5.56 10.22 9.11
CA VAL A 135 6.64 9.25 9.40
C VAL A 135 6.02 7.90 9.70
N HIS A 136 6.51 6.85 9.04
CA HIS A 136 5.92 5.51 9.17
C HIS A 136 6.93 4.39 8.94
N ALA A 137 6.56 3.17 9.32
CA ALA A 137 7.30 1.93 9.10
C ALA A 137 6.33 0.73 9.15
N ILE A 138 6.56 -0.26 8.29
CA ILE A 138 5.83 -1.53 8.35
C ILE A 138 6.64 -2.49 9.24
N GLY A 139 5.99 -3.06 10.27
CA GLY A 139 6.60 -4.03 11.17
C GLY A 139 6.83 -5.39 10.50
N ALA A 140 7.40 -6.33 11.27
CA ALA A 140 7.55 -7.71 10.84
C ALA A 140 6.20 -8.46 10.90
N GLY A 141 6.08 -9.54 10.12
CA GLY A 141 4.93 -10.43 10.17
C GLY A 141 3.66 -9.86 9.53
N VAL A 142 3.78 -8.81 8.70
CA VAL A 142 2.64 -8.17 8.04
C VAL A 142 2.61 -8.57 6.57
N SER A 143 1.43 -8.95 6.09
CA SER A 143 1.12 -8.99 4.66
C SER A 143 0.03 -7.96 4.37
N LEU A 144 0.29 -7.03 3.46
CA LEU A 144 -0.66 -5.97 3.14
C LEU A 144 -0.71 -5.66 1.65
N ILE A 145 -1.81 -5.05 1.21
CA ILE A 145 -1.92 -4.41 -0.10
C ILE A 145 -1.71 -2.91 0.10
N GLU A 146 -0.73 -2.36 -0.60
CA GLU A 146 -0.44 -0.93 -0.68
C GLU A 146 -0.99 -0.37 -1.98
N ILE A 147 -1.85 0.64 -1.87
CA ILE A 147 -2.27 1.49 -3.00
C ILE A 147 -1.59 2.82 -2.79
N GLN A 148 -0.81 3.26 -3.77
CA GLN A 148 -0.04 4.48 -3.68
C GLN A 148 -0.11 5.28 -4.97
N GLN A 149 0.23 6.57 -4.88
CA GLN A 149 0.69 7.31 -6.06
C GLN A 149 1.87 6.55 -6.69
N ALA A 150 1.93 6.47 -8.02
CA ALA A 150 3.03 5.85 -8.74
C ALA A 150 4.30 6.74 -8.62
N SER A 151 4.99 6.59 -7.49
CA SER A 151 6.22 7.28 -7.10
C SER A 151 7.12 6.33 -6.32
N ASP A 152 8.43 6.45 -6.52
CA ASP A 152 9.45 5.68 -5.80
C ASP A 152 10.19 6.52 -4.73
N ILE A 153 9.77 7.77 -4.52
CA ILE A 153 10.45 8.66 -3.57
C ILE A 153 10.26 8.15 -2.13
N THR A 154 11.36 7.75 -1.51
CA THR A 154 11.40 7.30 -0.10
C THR A 154 12.55 7.97 0.63
N TYR A 155 12.25 8.82 1.62
CA TYR A 155 13.28 9.34 2.51
C TYR A 155 13.40 8.48 3.75
N ARG A 156 14.54 7.83 3.88
CA ARG A 156 14.82 6.91 4.98
C ARG A 156 15.41 7.69 6.14
N LEU A 157 14.76 7.64 7.30
CA LEU A 157 15.24 8.30 8.51
C LEU A 157 16.10 7.35 9.34
N TYR A 158 15.67 6.10 9.50
CA TYR A 158 16.38 5.11 10.30
C TYR A 158 16.21 3.70 9.74
N ASP A 159 17.25 2.86 9.87
CA ASP A 159 17.27 1.55 9.23
C ASP A 159 18.00 0.45 10.00
N TYR A 160 18.02 0.52 11.34
CA TYR A 160 18.51 -0.58 12.17
C TYR A 160 19.98 -0.97 11.90
N GLY A 161 20.79 0.00 11.47
CA GLY A 161 22.20 -0.24 11.11
C GLY A 161 22.43 -1.01 9.81
N ARG A 162 21.38 -1.27 9.00
CA ARG A 162 21.54 -1.88 7.67
C ARG A 162 22.32 -0.92 6.74
N PRO A 163 23.18 -1.42 5.83
CA PRO A 163 24.05 -0.59 4.98
C PRO A 163 23.29 -0.01 3.79
N ARG A 164 22.17 0.68 4.05
CA ARG A 164 21.37 1.40 3.06
C ARG A 164 21.44 2.89 3.34
N GLU A 165 21.32 3.69 2.28
CA GLU A 165 21.37 5.14 2.40
C GLU A 165 20.23 5.67 3.27
N LEU A 166 20.57 6.61 4.16
CA LEU A 166 19.63 7.44 4.89
C LEU A 166 19.52 8.79 4.18
N HIS A 167 18.31 9.34 4.14
CA HIS A 167 18.00 10.60 3.47
C HIS A 167 17.57 11.67 4.50
N LEU A 168 18.30 11.78 5.63
CA LEU A 168 17.89 12.58 6.79
C LEU A 168 17.54 14.02 6.44
N GLU A 169 18.42 14.74 5.74
CA GLU A 169 18.20 16.15 5.42
C GLU A 169 16.95 16.39 4.56
N ARG A 170 16.68 15.51 3.58
CA ARG A 170 15.47 15.59 2.75
C ARG A 170 14.22 15.12 3.48
N GLY A 171 14.34 14.03 4.24
CA GLY A 171 13.24 13.46 5.01
C GLY A 171 12.73 14.44 6.07
N LEU A 172 13.64 15.09 6.81
CA LEU A 172 13.29 16.06 7.85
C LEU A 172 12.64 17.33 7.29
N GLN A 173 12.89 17.71 6.04
CA GLN A 173 12.22 18.83 5.38
C GLN A 173 10.74 18.55 5.07
N VAL A 174 10.34 17.27 5.01
CA VAL A 174 8.97 16.88 4.65
C VAL A 174 8.21 16.20 5.78
N ALA A 175 8.94 15.68 6.78
CA ALA A 175 8.39 15.00 7.92
C ALA A 175 7.56 15.91 8.82
N LYS A 176 6.41 15.40 9.22
CA LYS A 176 5.57 15.95 10.28
C LYS A 176 5.78 15.11 11.53
N GLY A 177 6.32 15.73 12.57
CA GLY A 177 6.45 15.11 13.88
C GLY A 177 5.12 15.10 14.64
N GLU A 178 4.09 14.51 14.05
CA GLU A 178 2.72 14.52 14.56
C GLU A 178 2.30 13.14 15.07
N THR A 179 1.29 13.12 15.94
CA THR A 179 0.59 11.89 16.30
C THR A 179 -0.33 11.45 15.16
N TYR A 180 -0.74 10.18 15.16
CA TYR A 180 -1.62 9.64 14.14
C TYR A 180 -2.93 9.13 14.72
N GLY A 181 -4.05 9.43 14.04
CA GLY A 181 -5.41 9.15 14.51
C GLY A 181 -5.78 7.66 14.58
N GLY A 182 -4.95 6.78 14.00
CA GLY A 182 -5.17 5.34 13.93
C GLY A 182 -5.88 4.90 12.64
N GLY A 183 -6.00 3.59 12.49
CA GLY A 183 -6.65 2.95 11.36
C GLY A 183 -8.12 2.67 11.58
N THR A 184 -8.76 2.08 10.58
CA THR A 184 -10.16 1.62 10.64
C THR A 184 -10.23 0.13 10.34
N LYS A 185 -11.10 -0.59 11.03
CA LYS A 185 -11.41 -1.99 10.71
C LYS A 185 -12.40 -2.03 9.55
N LEU A 186 -11.98 -2.60 8.43
CA LEU A 186 -12.86 -2.85 7.29
C LEU A 186 -13.38 -4.28 7.30
N SER A 187 -14.59 -4.43 6.78
CA SER A 187 -15.21 -5.72 6.51
C SER A 187 -15.59 -5.76 5.05
N TRP A 188 -15.34 -6.89 4.41
CA TRP A 188 -15.88 -7.17 3.08
C TRP A 188 -17.42 -7.11 3.14
N PRO A 189 -18.09 -6.43 2.20
CA PRO A 189 -19.53 -6.49 2.12
C PRO A 189 -19.98 -7.95 1.88
N GLU A 190 -21.19 -8.31 2.29
CA GLU A 190 -21.74 -9.63 1.96
C GLU A 190 -21.90 -9.79 0.44
N HIS A 191 -22.41 -8.74 -0.20
CA HIS A 191 -22.53 -8.58 -1.65
C HIS A 191 -22.36 -7.11 -2.03
N GLY A 192 -21.88 -6.84 -3.24
CA GLY A 192 -21.79 -5.49 -3.79
C GLY A 192 -20.49 -4.78 -3.39
N ALA A 193 -20.53 -3.47 -3.17
CA ALA A 193 -19.32 -2.66 -2.93
C ALA A 193 -19.41 -1.80 -1.67
N ALA A 194 -18.26 -1.56 -1.06
CA ALA A 194 -18.07 -0.64 0.05
C ALA A 194 -16.82 0.23 -0.19
N ALA A 195 -16.97 1.55 -0.08
CA ALA A 195 -15.85 2.48 -0.19
C ALA A 195 -14.83 2.28 0.94
N ILE A 196 -13.55 2.19 0.60
CA ILE A 196 -12.45 2.19 1.60
C ILE A 196 -11.77 3.54 1.67
N VAL A 197 -11.64 4.22 0.53
CA VAL A 197 -11.01 5.53 0.45
C VAL A 197 -11.58 6.33 -0.71
N ARG A 198 -11.77 7.63 -0.46
CA ARG A 198 -12.02 8.67 -1.45
C ARG A 198 -10.97 9.76 -1.25
N GLY A 199 -9.78 9.48 -1.75
CA GLY A 199 -8.61 10.33 -1.56
C GLY A 199 -8.42 11.33 -2.70
N PRO A 200 -7.47 12.27 -2.57
CA PRO A 200 -7.15 13.25 -3.60
C PRO A 200 -6.42 12.66 -4.82
N TYR A 201 -5.81 11.48 -4.70
CA TYR A 201 -5.02 10.85 -5.77
C TYR A 201 -5.59 9.53 -6.29
N PHE A 202 -6.33 8.82 -5.45
CA PHE A 202 -6.99 7.58 -5.79
C PHE A 202 -8.23 7.37 -4.92
N SER A 203 -9.17 6.60 -5.46
CA SER A 203 -10.32 6.06 -4.75
C SER A 203 -10.29 4.55 -4.86
N ALA A 204 -10.75 3.86 -3.81
CA ALA A 204 -10.85 2.42 -3.84
C ALA A 204 -12.09 1.90 -3.10
N ASP A 205 -12.51 0.71 -3.50
CA ASP A 205 -13.67 0.00 -2.98
C ASP A 205 -13.33 -1.48 -2.76
N LEU A 206 -13.89 -2.06 -1.69
CA LEU A 206 -14.02 -3.51 -1.57
C LEU A 206 -15.25 -3.95 -2.33
N VAL A 207 -15.14 -4.99 -3.13
CA VAL A 207 -16.24 -5.58 -3.90
C VAL A 207 -16.32 -7.06 -3.59
N SER A 208 -17.50 -7.52 -3.17
CA SER A 208 -17.79 -8.94 -2.96
C SER A 208 -18.78 -9.45 -4.00
N GLY A 209 -18.40 -10.52 -4.68
CA GLY A 209 -19.26 -11.18 -5.66
C GLY A 209 -20.18 -12.26 -5.05
N PRO A 210 -21.22 -12.70 -5.77
CA PRO A 210 -21.56 -12.23 -7.09
C PRO A 210 -22.26 -10.87 -6.99
N THR A 211 -21.91 -9.95 -7.88
CA THR A 211 -22.75 -8.78 -8.12
C THR A 211 -23.87 -9.25 -9.05
N ALA A 212 -24.85 -9.95 -8.48
CA ALA A 212 -25.90 -10.63 -9.24
C ALA A 212 -26.59 -9.66 -10.23
N ASP A 213 -26.58 -10.03 -11.51
CA ASP A 213 -27.33 -9.46 -12.64
C ASP A 213 -27.11 -7.98 -13.02
N GLY A 214 -25.96 -7.37 -12.71
CA GLY A 214 -25.69 -6.00 -13.15
C GLY A 214 -24.22 -5.56 -13.09
N PRO A 215 -23.90 -4.40 -13.69
CA PRO A 215 -22.57 -3.83 -13.60
C PRO A 215 -22.17 -3.65 -12.14
N ALA A 216 -20.87 -3.76 -11.89
CA ALA A 216 -20.27 -3.57 -10.59
C ALA A 216 -20.85 -2.32 -9.87
N PRO A 217 -21.13 -2.35 -8.56
CA PRO A 217 -21.69 -1.22 -7.81
C PRO A 217 -20.63 -0.14 -7.52
N VAL A 218 -19.88 0.21 -8.55
CA VAL A 218 -18.81 1.19 -8.57
C VAL A 218 -19.03 2.07 -9.79
N ASP A 219 -18.86 3.39 -9.64
CA ASP A 219 -18.99 4.35 -10.74
C ASP A 219 -18.28 3.92 -12.04
N HIS A 220 -18.90 4.26 -13.17
CA HIS A 220 -18.39 4.02 -14.52
C HIS A 220 -17.09 4.78 -14.76
N ALA A 221 -15.95 4.11 -14.55
CA ALA A 221 -14.63 4.70 -14.71
C ALA A 221 -13.59 3.62 -15.03
N PRO A 222 -12.49 3.96 -15.72
CA PRO A 222 -11.34 3.08 -15.82
C PRO A 222 -10.79 2.73 -14.43
N CYS A 223 -10.48 1.46 -14.21
CA CYS A 223 -10.03 0.97 -12.91
C CYS A 223 -8.97 -0.13 -13.00
N ILE A 224 -8.30 -0.36 -11.88
CA ILE A 224 -7.48 -1.55 -11.62
C ILE A 224 -8.33 -2.46 -10.72
N VAL A 225 -8.48 -3.72 -11.11
CA VAL A 225 -9.17 -4.77 -10.37
C VAL A 225 -8.13 -5.71 -9.78
N ILE A 226 -8.18 -5.93 -8.47
CA ILE A 226 -7.28 -6.81 -7.73
C ILE A 226 -8.11 -7.85 -6.96
N PRO A 227 -8.29 -9.07 -7.49
CA PRO A 227 -8.86 -10.16 -6.71
C PRO A 227 -7.94 -10.52 -5.53
N VAL A 228 -8.53 -10.56 -4.34
CA VAL A 228 -7.89 -11.02 -3.10
C VAL A 228 -8.32 -12.46 -2.80
N VAL A 229 -9.57 -12.79 -3.08
CA VAL A 229 -10.13 -14.15 -3.02
C VAL A 229 -10.94 -14.41 -4.29
N GLY A 230 -10.82 -15.61 -4.85
CA GLY A 230 -11.55 -16.02 -6.04
C GLY A 230 -11.06 -15.29 -7.30
N GLU A 231 -12.01 -14.95 -8.18
CA GLU A 231 -11.72 -14.42 -9.50
C GLU A 231 -12.68 -13.29 -9.90
N ALA A 232 -12.23 -12.48 -10.85
CA ALA A 232 -13.05 -11.55 -11.61
C ALA A 232 -12.85 -11.79 -13.12
N ILE A 233 -13.83 -11.40 -13.92
CA ILE A 233 -13.74 -11.41 -15.38
C ILE A 233 -13.65 -9.96 -15.84
N VAL A 234 -12.56 -9.61 -16.52
CA VAL A 234 -12.32 -8.29 -17.10
C VAL A 234 -12.11 -8.47 -18.59
N ASP A 235 -12.90 -7.77 -19.43
CA ASP A 235 -12.88 -7.90 -20.89
C ASP A 235 -12.93 -9.36 -21.39
N GLY A 236 -13.69 -10.21 -20.70
CA GLY A 236 -13.82 -11.64 -21.02
C GLY A 236 -12.63 -12.52 -20.61
N GLN A 237 -11.63 -11.96 -19.94
CA GLN A 237 -10.50 -12.69 -19.38
C GLN A 237 -10.67 -12.89 -17.87
N THR A 238 -10.44 -14.11 -17.39
CA THR A 238 -10.42 -14.40 -15.96
C THR A 238 -9.12 -13.87 -15.33
N VAL A 239 -9.25 -13.21 -14.19
CA VAL A 239 -8.18 -12.66 -13.36
C VAL A 239 -8.34 -13.26 -11.98
N GLN A 240 -7.31 -13.90 -11.45
CA GLN A 240 -7.34 -14.67 -10.21
C GLN A 240 -6.74 -13.89 -9.03
N ALA A 241 -6.93 -14.39 -7.82
CA ALA A 241 -6.25 -13.89 -6.64
C ALA A 241 -4.72 -13.88 -6.84
N GLY A 242 -4.07 -12.78 -6.49
CA GLY A 242 -2.63 -12.56 -6.72
C GLY A 242 -2.28 -11.94 -8.07
N GLU A 243 -3.26 -11.77 -8.95
CA GLU A 243 -3.15 -11.02 -10.20
C GLU A 243 -3.84 -9.65 -10.08
N ALA A 244 -3.64 -8.81 -11.09
CA ALA A 244 -4.41 -7.59 -11.26
C ALA A 244 -4.68 -7.33 -12.73
N ALA A 245 -5.77 -6.62 -13.01
CA ALA A 245 -6.14 -6.26 -14.36
C ALA A 245 -6.63 -4.82 -14.47
N TYR A 246 -6.42 -4.21 -15.62
CA TYR A 246 -7.03 -2.96 -16.02
C TYR A 246 -8.37 -3.20 -16.70
N ALA A 247 -9.43 -2.55 -16.21
CA ALA A 247 -10.70 -2.46 -16.91
C ALA A 247 -10.90 -1.04 -17.44
N SER A 248 -11.37 -0.91 -18.69
CA SER A 248 -11.69 0.39 -19.28
C SER A 248 -12.93 1.03 -18.66
N ASP A 249 -13.83 0.22 -18.12
CA ASP A 249 -15.00 0.61 -17.33
C ASP A 249 -15.24 -0.44 -16.23
N ALA A 250 -15.26 0.00 -14.98
CA ALA A 250 -15.54 -0.86 -13.83
C ALA A 250 -16.91 -1.57 -13.93
N ALA A 251 -17.88 -0.97 -14.62
CA ALA A 251 -19.19 -1.57 -14.86
C ALA A 251 -19.14 -2.83 -15.74
N ALA A 252 -18.09 -3.01 -16.54
CA ALA A 252 -17.92 -4.18 -17.40
C ALA A 252 -17.28 -5.38 -16.68
N VAL A 253 -16.89 -5.22 -15.41
CA VAL A 253 -16.23 -6.25 -14.62
C VAL A 253 -17.28 -7.17 -14.00
N VAL A 254 -17.09 -8.49 -14.15
CA VAL A 254 -17.93 -9.50 -13.50
C VAL A 254 -17.18 -10.08 -12.31
N PHE A 255 -17.74 -9.96 -11.12
CA PHE A 255 -17.15 -10.50 -9.88
C PHE A 255 -17.71 -11.90 -9.60
N GLY A 256 -16.83 -12.90 -9.51
CA GLY A 256 -17.23 -14.29 -9.28
C GLY A 256 -17.95 -14.49 -7.94
N ALA A 257 -18.79 -15.51 -7.83
CA ALA A 257 -19.48 -15.82 -6.58
C ALA A 257 -18.48 -16.12 -5.45
N GLY A 258 -18.61 -15.43 -4.31
CA GLY A 258 -17.67 -15.56 -3.19
C GLY A 258 -16.31 -14.88 -3.42
N SER A 259 -16.13 -14.18 -4.54
CA SER A 259 -14.93 -13.38 -4.78
C SER A 259 -14.88 -12.16 -3.87
N GLN A 260 -13.67 -11.75 -3.51
CA GLN A 260 -13.38 -10.50 -2.80
C GLN A 260 -12.32 -9.76 -3.59
N CYS A 261 -12.68 -8.61 -4.14
CA CYS A 261 -11.82 -7.83 -5.03
C CYS A 261 -11.70 -6.39 -4.56
N ILE A 262 -10.53 -5.80 -4.76
CA ILE A 262 -10.34 -4.36 -4.60
C ILE A 262 -10.44 -3.72 -5.97
N VAL A 263 -11.22 -2.64 -6.08
CA VAL A 263 -11.31 -1.83 -7.30
C VAL A 263 -10.69 -0.47 -7.01
N VAL A 264 -9.65 -0.11 -7.76
CA VAL A 264 -8.89 1.14 -7.57
C VAL A 264 -9.03 2.02 -8.81
N ARG A 265 -9.23 3.31 -8.61
CA ARG A 265 -9.50 4.29 -9.68
C ARG A 265 -8.96 5.67 -9.33
N ARG A 266 -8.94 6.56 -10.31
CA ARG A 266 -8.76 7.99 -10.03
C ARG A 266 -9.93 8.51 -9.18
N PRO A 267 -9.74 9.58 -8.40
CA PRO A 267 -10.84 10.28 -7.75
C PRO A 267 -11.84 10.76 -8.81
N GLY A 268 -13.13 10.70 -8.47
CA GLY A 268 -14.22 11.22 -9.30
C GLY A 268 -14.30 12.74 -9.31
#